data_AF-A0A538A0D8-F1
#
_entry.id   AF-A0A538A0D8-F1
#
_cell.length_a   1.000
_cell.length_b   1.000
_cell.length_c   1.000
_cell.angle_alpha   90.00
_cell.angle_beta   90.00
_cell.angle_gamma   90.00
#
_symmetry.space_group_name_H-M   'P 1'
#
loop_
_entity.id
_entity.type
_entity.pdbx_description
1 polymer ?
#
loop_
_entity_poly.entity_id
_entity_poly.type
_entity_poly.pdbx_seq_one_letter_code
_entity_poly.pdbx_strand_id
1 'polypeptide(L)'
;MNGRRPLFGVVLALALVVGLVAAAPAGATGKYADATADNGSAPDLTGVTVSSTGGQVIFQISGKNLSSTLDYPTFLDIDSDANPLTGDIGDNGADYEFAVGGDSYGFWHYNGSDWVDTSYATVRVFTSTSGVMISVNKSEIGNTNDVNFSATSADWQNKVFDSAPDDGMFNYSLDDGGPSIGSITLATTPTSGPKAGKKFVVTPTGLTLPPSGGLLPTAPAPESYTCTATFKGHTLVGHGTGGCTFAIPKKKSRGKTLKVTVTVQYEGASKAFPYSFKVT
;
A
#
# COMPACT_ATOMS: atom_id res chain seq x y z
N MET A 1 35.54 -49.77 -52.01
CA MET A 1 36.25 -49.43 -50.76
C MET A 1 35.26 -48.80 -49.81
N ASN A 2 35.08 -49.45 -48.66
CA ASN A 2 34.24 -49.01 -47.54
C ASN A 2 34.69 -47.64 -47.01
N GLY A 3 33.73 -46.76 -46.73
CA GLY A 3 33.97 -45.48 -46.07
C GLY A 3 32.72 -44.95 -45.38
N ARG A 4 32.32 -45.60 -44.28
CA ARG A 4 31.31 -45.09 -43.33
C ARG A 4 31.79 -43.74 -42.78
N ARG A 5 30.99 -42.68 -42.97
CA ARG A 5 31.15 -41.41 -42.25
C ARG A 5 30.28 -41.42 -40.98
N PRO A 6 30.80 -41.04 -39.80
CA PRO A 6 30.03 -41.05 -38.57
C PRO A 6 29.06 -39.86 -38.54
N LEU A 7 27.82 -40.12 -38.11
CA LEU A 7 26.90 -39.08 -37.64
C LEU A 7 27.47 -38.51 -36.34
N PHE A 8 27.87 -37.23 -36.36
CA PHE A 8 28.04 -36.46 -35.12
C PHE A 8 26.65 -36.04 -34.65
N GLY A 9 26.13 -36.74 -33.64
CA GLY A 9 24.97 -36.31 -32.89
C GLY A 9 25.31 -35.07 -32.07
N VAL A 10 24.68 -33.94 -32.39
CA VAL A 10 24.68 -32.76 -31.53
C VAL A 10 23.68 -33.04 -30.42
N VAL A 11 24.17 -33.42 -29.24
CA VAL A 11 23.37 -33.46 -28.02
C VAL A 11 23.20 -32.02 -27.56
N LEU A 12 22.02 -31.45 -27.81
CA LEU A 12 21.62 -30.14 -27.28
C LEU A 12 21.34 -30.33 -25.77
N ALA A 13 22.30 -29.94 -24.93
CA ALA A 13 22.08 -29.89 -23.49
C ALA A 13 21.15 -28.69 -23.20
N LEU A 14 19.86 -28.95 -22.95
CA LEU A 14 18.99 -27.98 -22.29
C LEU A 14 19.48 -27.80 -20.85
N ALA A 15 20.20 -26.72 -20.59
CA ALA A 15 20.44 -26.26 -19.24
C ALA A 15 19.12 -25.69 -18.69
N LEU A 16 18.40 -26.48 -17.89
CA LEU A 16 17.34 -25.98 -17.02
C LEU A 16 18.01 -25.04 -16.00
N VAL A 17 17.90 -23.73 -16.20
CA VAL A 17 18.16 -22.74 -15.15
C VAL A 17 16.97 -22.82 -14.19
N VAL A 18 17.04 -23.74 -13.23
CA VAL A 18 16.20 -23.67 -12.03
C VAL A 18 16.74 -22.51 -11.22
N GLY A 19 16.21 -21.32 -11.47
CA GLY A 19 16.47 -20.15 -10.63
C GLY A 19 16.08 -20.51 -9.21
N LEU A 20 17.06 -20.51 -8.30
CA LEU A 20 16.79 -20.42 -6.87
C LEU A 20 15.98 -19.12 -6.68
N VAL A 21 14.66 -19.26 -6.56
CA VAL A 21 13.86 -18.25 -5.86
C VAL A 21 14.24 -18.44 -4.40
N ALA A 22 15.35 -17.80 -3.99
CA ALA A 22 15.54 -17.50 -2.59
C ALA A 22 14.28 -16.72 -2.19
N ALA A 23 13.49 -17.27 -1.28
CA ALA A 23 12.40 -16.52 -0.68
C ALA A 23 13.05 -15.28 -0.05
N ALA A 24 12.93 -14.14 -0.74
CA ALA A 24 13.28 -12.87 -0.17
C ALA A 24 12.52 -12.76 1.16
N PRO A 25 13.13 -12.21 2.22
CA PRO A 25 12.33 -11.79 3.38
C PRO A 25 11.15 -11.00 2.82
N ALA A 26 9.93 -11.36 3.23
CA ALA A 26 8.72 -10.78 2.66
C ALA A 26 8.87 -9.25 2.65
N GLY A 27 9.13 -8.69 1.46
CA GLY A 27 9.28 -7.25 1.30
C GLY A 27 7.98 -6.60 1.73
N ALA A 28 8.09 -5.46 2.38
CA ALA A 28 6.97 -4.62 2.76
C ALA A 28 6.12 -4.39 1.49
N THR A 29 4.89 -4.92 1.42
CA THR A 29 4.07 -4.92 0.19
C THR A 29 2.70 -4.33 0.46
N GLY A 30 2.48 -3.12 -0.01
CA GLY A 30 1.20 -2.41 0.05
C GLY A 30 0.33 -2.71 -1.17
N LYS A 31 -0.98 -2.72 -0.98
CA LYS A 31 -1.96 -2.96 -2.05
C LYS A 31 -3.07 -1.93 -1.96
N TYR A 32 -3.22 -1.18 -3.04
CA TYR A 32 -4.11 -0.02 -3.13
C TYR A 32 -5.05 -0.29 -4.28
N ALA A 33 -6.29 -0.64 -3.96
CA ALA A 33 -7.29 -0.94 -4.97
C ALA A 33 -7.90 0.37 -5.49
N ASP A 34 -8.19 0.38 -6.77
CA ASP A 34 -9.00 1.40 -7.39
C ASP A 34 -10.33 0.79 -7.83
N ALA A 35 -11.35 1.63 -8.06
CA ALA A 35 -12.57 1.12 -8.66
C ALA A 35 -12.30 0.68 -10.11
N THR A 36 -13.28 0.01 -10.71
CA THR A 36 -13.17 -0.44 -12.10
C THR A 36 -14.27 0.22 -12.90
N ALA A 37 -13.95 0.66 -14.11
CA ALA A 37 -14.89 1.29 -15.04
C ALA A 37 -15.43 2.66 -14.60
N ASP A 38 -14.64 3.40 -13.83
CA ASP A 38 -14.80 4.80 -13.41
C ASP A 38 -13.95 5.78 -14.23
N ASN A 39 -13.05 5.23 -15.04
CA ASN A 39 -12.13 5.87 -15.97
C ASN A 39 -12.74 6.70 -17.12
N GLY A 40 -14.05 6.62 -17.36
CA GLY A 40 -14.68 7.24 -18.53
C GLY A 40 -14.08 6.73 -19.86
N SER A 41 -13.37 7.60 -20.60
CA SER A 41 -12.63 7.24 -21.81
C SER A 41 -11.12 7.06 -21.62
N ALA A 42 -10.59 7.39 -20.43
CA ALA A 42 -9.18 7.14 -20.09
C ALA A 42 -8.89 5.63 -20.06
N PRO A 43 -7.63 5.20 -20.10
CA PRO A 43 -7.27 3.85 -19.68
C PRO A 43 -7.76 3.56 -18.25
N ASP A 44 -8.25 2.35 -18.01
CA ASP A 44 -8.86 1.90 -16.74
C ASP A 44 -7.76 1.39 -15.81
N LEU A 45 -7.38 2.21 -14.84
CA LEU A 45 -6.53 1.88 -13.72
C LEU A 45 -7.38 1.12 -12.69
N THR A 46 -6.78 0.13 -12.04
CA THR A 46 -7.50 -0.77 -11.11
C THR A 46 -6.79 -0.92 -9.77
N GLY A 47 -5.64 -0.25 -9.63
CA GLY A 47 -4.90 -0.18 -8.40
C GLY A 47 -3.40 -0.15 -8.59
N VAL A 48 -2.71 0.01 -7.46
CA VAL A 48 -1.26 0.03 -7.37
C VAL A 48 -0.83 -1.01 -6.33
N THR A 49 0.19 -1.81 -6.65
CA THR A 49 0.92 -2.59 -5.65
C THR A 49 2.28 -1.95 -5.47
N VAL A 50 2.63 -1.63 -4.22
CA VAL A 50 3.94 -1.06 -3.88
C VAL A 50 4.72 -2.10 -3.10
N SER A 51 5.95 -2.38 -3.52
CA SER A 51 6.85 -3.26 -2.79
C SER A 51 8.20 -2.59 -2.60
N SER A 52 8.87 -2.87 -1.48
CA SER A 52 10.20 -2.35 -1.22
C SER A 52 11.16 -3.41 -0.68
N THR A 53 12.41 -3.34 -1.11
CA THR A 53 13.50 -4.20 -0.62
C THR A 53 14.84 -3.49 -0.83
N GLY A 54 15.64 -3.35 0.24
CA GLY A 54 16.97 -2.76 0.14
C GLY A 54 16.98 -1.31 -0.37
N GLY A 55 15.91 -0.56 -0.12
CA GLY A 55 15.72 0.81 -0.61
C GLY A 55 15.21 0.92 -2.04
N GLN A 56 15.16 -0.18 -2.81
CA GLN A 56 14.45 -0.20 -4.09
C GLN A 56 12.95 -0.23 -3.81
N VAL A 57 12.21 0.71 -4.39
CA VAL A 57 10.74 0.77 -4.37
C VAL A 57 10.24 0.39 -5.75
N ILE A 58 9.19 -0.42 -5.82
CA ILE A 58 8.55 -0.86 -7.06
C ILE A 58 7.08 -0.54 -6.96
N PHE A 59 6.61 0.31 -7.85
CA PHE A 59 5.20 0.62 -8.08
C PHE A 59 4.73 -0.20 -9.27
N GLN A 60 3.78 -1.10 -9.05
CA GLN A 60 3.11 -1.86 -10.09
C GLN A 60 1.69 -1.31 -10.23
N ILE A 61 1.51 -0.46 -11.22
CA ILE A 61 0.23 0.16 -11.58
C ILE A 61 -0.51 -0.80 -12.50
N SER A 62 -1.66 -1.28 -12.04
CA SER A 62 -2.42 -2.32 -12.72
C SER A 62 -3.61 -1.70 -13.44
N GLY A 63 -3.88 -2.13 -14.67
CA GLY A 63 -4.98 -1.61 -15.44
C GLY A 63 -4.99 -2.11 -16.88
N LYS A 64 -5.88 -1.56 -17.68
CA LYS A 64 -6.06 -1.91 -19.09
C LYS A 64 -5.74 -0.72 -19.99
N ASN A 65 -4.97 -0.98 -21.04
CA ASN A 65 -4.54 0.02 -22.04
C ASN A 65 -3.67 1.17 -21.48
N LEU A 66 -3.13 1.00 -20.27
CA LEU A 66 -2.22 1.98 -19.63
C LEU A 66 -0.97 2.20 -20.51
N SER A 67 -0.56 3.47 -20.64
CA SER A 67 0.64 3.89 -21.38
C SER A 67 0.73 3.35 -22.82
N SER A 68 -0.40 3.02 -23.46
CA SER A 68 -0.38 2.37 -24.78
C SER A 68 0.14 3.29 -25.90
N THR A 69 -0.02 4.60 -25.74
CA THR A 69 0.50 5.65 -26.62
C THR A 69 0.87 6.89 -25.80
N LEU A 70 1.42 7.92 -26.46
CA LEU A 70 1.62 9.24 -25.84
C LEU A 70 0.31 10.01 -25.58
N ASP A 71 -0.77 9.63 -26.26
CA ASP A 71 -2.11 10.21 -26.01
C ASP A 71 -2.82 9.55 -24.81
N TYR A 72 -2.32 8.38 -24.40
CA TYR A 72 -2.81 7.61 -23.25
C TYR A 72 -1.73 7.35 -22.18
N PRO A 73 -1.06 8.38 -21.65
CA PRO A 73 0.00 8.16 -20.68
C PRO A 73 -0.54 7.76 -19.31
N THR A 74 0.37 7.25 -18.49
CA THR A 74 0.17 6.97 -17.07
C THR A 74 1.20 7.75 -16.27
N PHE A 75 0.73 8.46 -15.26
CA PHE A 75 1.51 9.25 -14.33
C PHE A 75 1.66 8.51 -13.00
N LEU A 76 2.79 8.74 -12.34
CA LEU A 76 3.02 8.39 -10.94
C LEU A 76 3.61 9.61 -10.25
N ASP A 77 2.84 10.20 -9.35
CA ASP A 77 3.25 11.33 -8.55
C ASP A 77 3.70 10.83 -7.18
N ILE A 78 4.78 11.39 -6.66
CA ILE A 78 5.38 11.00 -5.38
C ILE A 78 5.64 12.26 -4.56
N ASP A 79 4.87 12.42 -3.48
CA ASP A 79 5.19 13.31 -2.36
C ASP A 79 6.16 12.55 -1.45
N SER A 80 7.43 12.96 -1.51
CA SER A 80 8.56 12.20 -0.95
C SER A 80 8.81 12.48 0.53
N ASP A 81 8.17 13.49 1.11
CA ASP A 81 8.20 13.74 2.56
C ASP A 81 6.87 13.45 3.26
N ALA A 82 5.90 12.91 2.52
CA ALA A 82 4.55 12.58 2.97
C ALA A 82 3.85 13.79 3.61
N ASN A 83 4.13 14.98 3.08
CA ASN A 83 3.55 16.23 3.52
C ASN A 83 2.95 16.97 2.32
N PRO A 84 1.61 16.96 2.17
CA PRO A 84 0.94 17.56 1.00
C PRO A 84 0.98 19.10 0.98
N LEU A 85 1.71 19.72 1.92
CA LEU A 85 1.92 21.17 2.01
C LEU A 85 3.33 21.60 1.55
N THR A 86 4.18 20.65 1.18
CA THR A 86 5.50 20.83 0.54
C THR A 86 5.42 20.33 -0.91
N GLY A 87 6.48 20.43 -1.71
CA GLY A 87 6.45 20.06 -3.13
C GLY A 87 5.53 20.95 -3.99
N ASP A 88 4.96 20.39 -5.06
CA ASP A 88 3.91 21.03 -5.85
C ASP A 88 2.55 20.88 -5.15
N ILE A 89 2.11 21.92 -4.46
CA ILE A 89 0.82 21.94 -3.74
C ILE A 89 -0.37 21.73 -4.70
N GLY A 90 -0.24 22.08 -5.98
CA GLY A 90 -1.27 21.84 -7.00
C GLY A 90 -1.52 20.35 -7.22
N ASP A 91 -0.48 19.54 -7.04
CA ASP A 91 -0.46 18.10 -7.27
C ASP A 91 -0.28 17.36 -5.94
N ASN A 92 -1.01 17.77 -4.90
CA ASN A 92 -1.04 17.18 -3.56
C ASN A 92 0.34 17.06 -2.87
N GLY A 93 1.26 17.95 -3.22
CA GLY A 93 2.59 18.05 -2.66
C GLY A 93 3.63 17.14 -3.32
N ALA A 94 3.37 16.67 -4.53
CA ALA A 94 4.32 15.86 -5.27
C ALA A 94 5.68 16.55 -5.41
N ASP A 95 6.75 15.82 -5.09
CA ASP A 95 8.14 16.24 -5.31
C ASP A 95 8.70 15.63 -6.60
N TYR A 96 8.18 14.47 -7.00
CA TYR A 96 8.63 13.73 -8.18
C TYR A 96 7.46 13.23 -9.01
N GLU A 97 7.64 13.22 -10.33
CA GLU A 97 6.65 12.73 -11.28
C GLU A 97 7.32 11.80 -12.29
N PHE A 98 6.69 10.65 -12.56
CA PHE A 98 6.94 9.87 -13.77
C PHE A 98 5.78 10.05 -14.74
N ALA A 99 6.07 10.21 -16.03
CA ALA A 99 5.07 10.02 -17.09
C ALA A 99 5.52 8.92 -18.03
N VAL A 100 4.68 7.92 -18.25
CA VAL A 100 4.97 6.76 -19.11
C VAL A 100 3.98 6.74 -20.26
N GLY A 101 4.48 6.70 -21.50
CA GLY A 101 3.64 6.68 -22.70
C GLY A 101 4.34 6.03 -23.89
N GLY A 102 3.67 5.07 -24.52
CA GLY A 102 4.24 4.26 -25.59
C GLY A 102 5.46 3.49 -25.13
N ASP A 103 6.60 3.73 -25.78
CA ASP A 103 7.91 3.11 -25.49
C ASP A 103 8.88 4.03 -24.72
N SER A 104 8.41 5.18 -24.23
CA SER A 104 9.22 6.16 -23.52
C SER A 104 8.63 6.55 -22.17
N TYR A 105 9.47 7.15 -21.34
CA TYR A 105 9.06 7.75 -20.08
C TYR A 105 9.91 8.99 -19.77
N GLY A 106 9.36 9.89 -18.97
CA GLY A 106 10.11 10.95 -18.31
C GLY A 106 10.09 10.78 -16.79
N PHE A 107 11.02 11.46 -16.13
CA PHE A 107 11.14 11.50 -14.68
C PHE A 107 11.58 12.92 -14.29
N TRP A 108 10.74 13.61 -13.54
CA TRP A 108 10.91 15.00 -13.15
C TRP A 108 10.92 15.17 -11.64
N HIS A 109 11.55 16.25 -11.19
CA HIS A 109 11.54 16.71 -9.81
C HIS A 109 11.03 18.15 -9.76
N TYR A 110 10.16 18.45 -8.81
CA TYR A 110 9.66 19.80 -8.60
C TYR A 110 10.72 20.66 -7.89
N ASN A 111 11.12 21.77 -8.51
CA ASN A 111 12.18 22.64 -7.96
C ASN A 111 11.66 23.80 -7.08
N GLY A 112 10.37 23.83 -6.79
CA GLY A 112 9.68 24.93 -6.10
C GLY A 112 8.93 25.90 -7.03
N SER A 113 9.08 25.76 -8.36
CA SER A 113 8.27 26.49 -9.34
C SER A 113 7.87 25.67 -10.56
N ASP A 114 8.73 24.75 -10.99
CA ASP A 114 8.54 23.97 -12.23
C ASP A 114 9.03 22.53 -12.06
N TRP A 115 8.46 21.65 -12.88
CA TRP A 115 8.95 20.29 -13.08
C TRP A 115 10.19 20.29 -13.98
N VAL A 116 11.32 19.81 -13.44
CA VAL A 116 12.61 19.75 -14.16
C VAL A 116 13.13 18.33 -14.26
N ASP A 117 13.79 18.01 -15.37
CA ASP A 117 14.37 16.67 -15.58
C ASP A 117 15.28 16.31 -14.42
N THR A 118 15.09 15.12 -13.85
CA THR A 118 15.94 14.62 -12.77
C THR A 118 16.84 13.48 -13.27
N SER A 119 18.09 13.48 -12.81
CA SER A 119 19.04 12.43 -13.16
C SER A 119 18.73 11.16 -12.38
N TYR A 120 18.79 10.01 -13.04
CA TYR A 120 18.58 8.71 -12.43
C TYR A 120 19.59 7.68 -12.92
N ALA A 121 19.89 6.70 -12.08
CA ALA A 121 20.71 5.52 -12.37
C ALA A 121 19.94 4.22 -12.06
N THR A 122 19.01 4.25 -11.09
CA THR A 122 18.30 3.05 -10.64
C THR A 122 16.93 2.87 -11.27
N VAL A 123 16.36 3.92 -11.86
CA VAL A 123 15.03 3.88 -12.49
C VAL A 123 14.95 2.79 -13.57
N ARG A 124 13.91 1.97 -13.50
CA ARG A 124 13.51 1.04 -14.56
C ARG A 124 12.00 1.11 -14.75
N VAL A 125 11.56 1.25 -16.00
CA VAL A 125 10.14 1.27 -16.36
C VAL A 125 9.85 0.13 -17.33
N PHE A 126 8.78 -0.61 -17.07
CA PHE A 126 8.30 -1.69 -17.94
C PHE A 126 6.81 -1.53 -18.16
N THR A 127 6.39 -1.55 -19.41
CA THR A 127 4.97 -1.57 -19.79
C THR A 127 4.57 -2.96 -20.23
N SER A 128 3.31 -3.31 -19.97
CA SER A 128 2.71 -4.60 -20.34
C SER A 128 1.23 -4.41 -20.63
N THR A 129 0.58 -5.44 -21.18
CA THR A 129 -0.87 -5.42 -21.36
C THR A 129 -1.66 -5.37 -20.04
N SER A 130 -1.00 -5.66 -18.92
CA SER A 130 -1.58 -5.64 -17.57
C SER A 130 -1.24 -4.37 -16.77
N GLY A 131 -0.49 -3.43 -17.35
CA GLY A 131 -0.16 -2.16 -16.73
C GLY A 131 1.32 -1.79 -16.78
N VAL A 132 1.72 -0.89 -15.87
CA VAL A 132 3.02 -0.23 -15.83
C VAL A 132 3.74 -0.59 -14.54
N MET A 133 5.02 -0.93 -14.64
CA MET A 133 5.89 -1.14 -13.48
C MET A 133 7.00 -0.09 -13.51
N ILE A 134 7.11 0.67 -12.42
CA ILE A 134 8.15 1.67 -12.20
C ILE A 134 8.96 1.22 -10.97
N SER A 135 10.26 1.09 -11.13
CA SER A 135 11.18 0.76 -10.04
C SER A 135 12.18 1.90 -9.86
N VAL A 136 12.29 2.43 -8.64
CA VAL A 136 13.20 3.54 -8.29
C VAL A 136 13.77 3.34 -6.89
N ASN A 137 15.06 3.63 -6.70
CA ASN A 137 15.64 3.58 -5.36
C ASN A 137 15.24 4.83 -4.58
N LYS A 138 14.93 4.67 -3.30
CA LYS A 138 14.58 5.78 -2.42
C LYS A 138 15.62 6.90 -2.43
N SER A 139 16.90 6.59 -2.66
CA SER A 139 17.96 7.61 -2.78
C SER A 139 17.76 8.60 -3.94
N GLU A 140 16.95 8.24 -4.94
CA GLU A 140 16.60 9.09 -6.09
C GLU A 140 15.26 9.83 -5.92
N ILE A 141 14.55 9.58 -4.81
CA ILE A 141 13.26 10.20 -4.47
C ILE A 141 13.26 10.70 -3.01
N GLY A 142 14.23 11.55 -2.65
CA GLY A 142 14.30 12.18 -1.34
C GLY A 142 14.88 11.35 -0.18
N ASN A 143 15.20 10.06 -0.40
CA ASN A 143 15.77 9.13 0.58
C ASN A 143 14.92 8.95 1.86
N THR A 144 13.60 9.06 1.71
CA THR A 144 12.61 8.89 2.79
C THR A 144 12.32 7.42 3.11
N ASN A 145 11.57 7.18 4.20
CA ASN A 145 10.93 5.89 4.49
C ASN A 145 9.41 5.94 4.31
N ASP A 146 8.82 7.12 4.18
CA ASP A 146 7.38 7.30 4.01
C ASP A 146 7.17 8.19 2.79
N VAL A 147 6.30 7.76 1.89
CA VAL A 147 5.89 8.51 0.70
C VAL A 147 4.38 8.56 0.64
N ASN A 148 3.86 9.66 0.11
CA ASN A 148 2.55 9.65 -0.49
C ASN A 148 2.68 9.48 -2.01
N PHE A 149 1.70 8.87 -2.66
CA PHE A 149 1.71 8.71 -4.10
C PHE A 149 0.30 8.64 -4.69
N SER A 150 0.17 9.04 -5.94
CA SER A 150 -1.01 8.82 -6.78
C SER A 150 -0.58 8.23 -8.12
N ALA A 151 -1.49 7.51 -8.75
CA ALA A 151 -1.32 7.10 -10.14
C ALA A 151 -2.50 7.60 -10.95
N THR A 152 -2.24 8.14 -12.14
CA THR A 152 -3.28 8.70 -13.01
C THR A 152 -3.09 8.20 -14.42
N SER A 153 -4.12 7.63 -15.05
CA SER A 153 -4.19 7.46 -16.50
C SER A 153 -4.91 8.65 -17.14
N ALA A 154 -4.46 9.05 -18.31
CA ALA A 154 -5.08 10.14 -19.06
C ALA A 154 -5.53 9.67 -20.45
N ASP A 155 -6.62 10.24 -20.94
CA ASP A 155 -6.95 10.38 -22.35
C ASP A 155 -6.77 11.85 -22.71
N TRP A 156 -5.62 12.18 -23.30
CA TRP A 156 -5.28 13.57 -23.60
C TRP A 156 -6.15 14.20 -24.67
N GLN A 157 -6.68 13.39 -25.57
CA GLN A 157 -7.53 13.89 -26.64
C GLN A 157 -8.88 14.38 -26.08
N ASN A 158 -9.45 13.62 -25.14
CA ASN A 158 -10.75 13.93 -24.55
C ASN A 158 -10.66 14.65 -23.19
N LYS A 159 -9.45 14.81 -22.64
CA LYS A 159 -9.18 15.41 -21.33
C LYS A 159 -9.94 14.70 -20.20
N VAL A 160 -9.93 13.38 -20.27
CA VAL A 160 -10.51 12.50 -19.26
C VAL A 160 -9.37 11.84 -18.50
N PHE A 161 -9.54 11.70 -17.20
CA PHE A 161 -8.55 11.14 -16.29
C PHE A 161 -9.18 10.05 -15.45
N ASP A 162 -8.33 9.14 -15.02
CA ASP A 162 -8.65 8.07 -14.09
C ASP A 162 -7.54 8.05 -13.04
N SER A 163 -7.89 8.31 -11.78
CA SER A 163 -6.91 8.59 -10.72
C SER A 163 -7.13 7.67 -9.55
N ALA A 164 -6.04 7.04 -9.08
CA ALA A 164 -6.02 6.29 -7.84
C ALA A 164 -5.07 6.94 -6.84
N PRO A 165 -5.59 7.43 -5.69
CA PRO A 165 -7.01 7.47 -5.33
C PRO A 165 -7.80 8.55 -6.11
N ASP A 166 -9.13 8.47 -6.05
CA ASP A 166 -10.07 9.49 -6.56
C ASP A 166 -9.83 10.91 -5.98
N ASP A 167 -9.27 10.99 -4.77
CA ASP A 167 -8.98 12.24 -4.05
C ASP A 167 -7.71 12.09 -3.20
N GLY A 168 -6.80 13.07 -3.30
CA GLY A 168 -5.51 13.07 -2.62
C GLY A 168 -4.54 12.02 -3.13
N MET A 169 -3.78 11.42 -2.21
CA MET A 169 -2.78 10.39 -2.46
C MET A 169 -2.92 9.19 -1.50
N PHE A 170 -2.43 8.02 -1.91
CA PHE A 170 -2.18 6.91 -1.00
C PHE A 170 -0.93 7.17 -0.16
N ASN A 171 -0.80 6.49 0.98
CA ASN A 171 0.41 6.51 1.80
C ASN A 171 1.10 5.15 1.78
N TYR A 172 2.42 5.13 1.67
CA TYR A 172 3.25 3.94 1.81
C TYR A 172 4.48 4.20 2.67
N SER A 173 4.62 3.38 3.70
CA SER A 173 5.81 3.28 4.53
C SER A 173 6.62 2.05 4.13
N LEU A 174 7.90 2.26 3.84
CA LEU A 174 8.86 1.19 3.54
C LEU A 174 9.04 0.27 4.75
N ASP A 175 8.87 0.79 5.97
CA ASP A 175 9.03 0.02 7.21
C ASP A 175 7.76 -0.78 7.54
N ASP A 176 6.56 -0.19 7.34
CA ASP A 176 5.29 -0.86 7.66
C ASP A 176 4.75 -1.74 6.50
N GLY A 177 5.23 -1.55 5.27
CA GLY A 177 4.79 -2.33 4.10
C GLY A 177 3.39 -2.06 3.62
N GLY A 178 2.97 -0.81 3.78
CA GLY A 178 1.65 -0.27 3.50
C GLY A 178 1.57 1.10 4.17
N PRO A 179 0.37 1.67 4.36
CA PRO A 179 0.25 2.99 4.99
C PRO A 179 0.66 2.98 6.46
N SER A 180 1.27 4.09 6.90
CA SER A 180 1.56 4.37 8.30
C SER A 180 0.26 4.56 9.09
N ILE A 181 -0.21 3.54 9.82
CA ILE A 181 -1.46 3.66 10.61
C ILE A 181 -1.18 4.43 11.91
N GLY A 182 -1.75 5.63 12.06
CA GLY A 182 -1.50 6.50 13.23
C GLY A 182 -2.32 6.11 14.46
N SER A 183 -3.62 5.84 14.27
CA SER A 183 -4.53 5.44 15.34
C SER A 183 -5.75 4.69 14.81
N ILE A 184 -6.55 4.11 15.71
CA ILE A 184 -7.84 3.50 15.36
C ILE A 184 -8.96 4.07 16.22
N THR A 185 -10.10 4.31 15.59
CA THR A 185 -11.36 4.62 16.29
C THR A 185 -11.99 3.32 16.74
N LEU A 186 -12.29 3.20 18.04
CA LEU A 186 -12.92 2.01 18.61
C LEU A 186 -14.35 2.29 19.04
N ALA A 187 -15.26 1.43 18.59
CA ALA A 187 -16.57 1.22 19.21
C ALA A 187 -16.50 0.08 20.23
N THR A 188 -17.27 0.19 21.31
CA THR A 188 -17.36 -0.87 22.33
C THR A 188 -18.79 -1.19 22.68
N THR A 189 -19.05 -2.46 23.02
CA THR A 189 -20.35 -2.91 23.51
C THR A 189 -20.21 -3.65 24.84
N PRO A 190 -20.85 -3.19 25.93
CA PRO A 190 -21.60 -1.94 26.01
C PRO A 190 -20.66 -0.72 25.92
N THR A 191 -21.18 0.41 25.42
CA THR A 191 -20.43 1.67 25.26
C THR A 191 -19.88 2.23 26.57
N SER A 192 -20.50 1.86 27.69
CA SER A 192 -20.03 2.22 29.05
C SER A 192 -18.80 1.43 29.52
N GLY A 193 -18.27 0.51 28.70
CA GLY A 193 -17.11 -0.32 29.03
C GLY A 193 -17.46 -1.68 29.63
N PRO A 194 -16.46 -2.51 29.93
CA PRO A 194 -16.66 -3.88 30.39
C PRO A 194 -17.34 -3.92 31.77
N LYS A 195 -18.31 -4.82 31.90
CA LYS A 195 -19.03 -5.07 33.16
C LYS A 195 -18.75 -6.47 33.67
N ALA A 196 -18.57 -6.61 34.99
CA ALA A 196 -18.28 -7.89 35.62
C ALA A 196 -19.37 -8.94 35.31
N GLY A 197 -18.96 -10.11 34.81
CA GLY A 197 -19.87 -11.20 34.44
C GLY A 197 -20.65 -10.97 33.14
N LYS A 198 -20.30 -9.96 32.35
CA LYS A 198 -20.95 -9.65 31.07
C LYS A 198 -19.95 -9.81 29.92
N LYS A 199 -20.49 -9.93 28.70
CA LYS A 199 -19.68 -9.84 27.48
C LYS A 199 -19.24 -8.41 27.26
N PHE A 200 -18.05 -8.24 26.72
CA PHE A 200 -17.50 -6.99 26.26
C PHE A 200 -16.95 -7.17 24.85
N VAL A 201 -17.38 -6.32 23.92
CA VAL A 201 -16.97 -6.37 22.52
C VAL A 201 -16.20 -5.10 22.18
N VAL A 202 -15.10 -5.26 21.45
CA VAL A 202 -14.32 -4.17 20.87
C VAL A 202 -14.40 -4.28 19.35
N THR A 203 -14.67 -3.17 18.66
CA THR A 203 -14.75 -3.14 17.20
C THR A 203 -14.03 -1.89 16.70
N PRO A 204 -12.94 -2.02 15.94
CA PRO A 204 -12.36 -0.89 15.23
C PRO A 204 -13.28 -0.47 14.08
N THR A 205 -13.58 0.82 13.99
CA THR A 205 -14.55 1.37 13.03
C THR A 205 -13.95 2.38 12.07
N GLY A 206 -12.71 2.80 12.30
CA GLY A 206 -12.02 3.75 11.43
C GLY A 206 -10.53 3.81 11.77
N LEU A 207 -9.73 4.22 10.81
CA LEU A 207 -8.29 4.44 10.93
C LEU A 207 -7.97 5.94 10.81
N THR A 208 -6.89 6.35 11.46
CA THR A 208 -6.24 7.64 11.18
C THR A 208 -4.99 7.36 10.37
N LEU A 209 -4.94 7.88 9.15
CA LEU A 209 -3.80 7.80 8.25
C LEU A 209 -3.06 9.16 8.20
N PRO A 210 -1.85 9.22 7.63
CA PRO A 210 -1.16 10.49 7.40
C PRO A 210 -1.96 11.40 6.46
N PRO A 211 -1.70 12.72 6.47
CA PRO A 211 -2.30 13.63 5.50
C PRO A 211 -1.96 13.22 4.06
N SER A 212 -2.96 13.26 3.18
CA SER A 212 -2.84 12.80 1.79
C SER A 212 -3.08 13.90 0.74
N GLY A 213 -3.35 15.14 1.16
CA GLY A 213 -3.75 16.23 0.26
C GLY A 213 -5.23 16.20 -0.15
N GLY A 214 -5.95 15.10 0.12
CA GLY A 214 -7.37 14.98 -0.21
C GLY A 214 -8.25 16.04 0.47
N LEU A 215 -9.27 16.50 -0.24
CA LEU A 215 -10.20 17.52 0.23
C LEU A 215 -11.08 17.03 1.37
N LEU A 216 -11.36 15.72 1.41
CA LEU A 216 -12.18 15.10 2.43
C LEU A 216 -11.33 14.19 3.33
N PRO A 217 -11.28 14.44 4.65
CA PRO A 217 -10.62 13.51 5.56
C PRO A 217 -11.36 12.18 5.56
N THR A 218 -10.71 11.15 5.04
CA THR A 218 -11.21 9.77 5.08
C THR A 218 -10.77 9.10 6.38
N ALA A 219 -11.69 8.38 7.00
CA ALA A 219 -11.40 7.51 8.14
C ALA A 219 -11.77 6.07 7.74
N PRO A 220 -10.98 5.44 6.86
CA PRO A 220 -11.34 4.14 6.31
C PRO A 220 -11.46 3.10 7.42
N ALA A 221 -12.35 2.12 7.24
CA ALA A 221 -12.42 0.99 8.14
C ALA A 221 -11.24 0.03 7.85
N PRO A 222 -10.70 -0.67 8.87
CA PRO A 222 -9.73 -1.73 8.60
C PRO A 222 -10.38 -2.87 7.80
N GLU A 223 -9.62 -3.47 6.89
CA GLU A 223 -10.04 -4.62 6.10
C GLU A 223 -10.29 -5.85 6.99
N SER A 224 -9.45 -6.00 8.01
CA SER A 224 -9.61 -7.03 9.03
C SER A 224 -8.95 -6.61 10.34
N TYR A 225 -9.30 -7.30 11.42
CA TYR A 225 -8.70 -7.05 12.72
C TYR A 225 -8.73 -8.28 13.61
N THR A 226 -7.84 -8.34 14.58
CA THR A 226 -7.82 -9.34 15.65
C THR A 226 -7.63 -8.67 17.01
N CYS A 227 -8.09 -9.32 18.07
CA CYS A 227 -7.90 -8.85 19.43
C CYS A 227 -7.29 -9.91 20.33
N THR A 228 -6.39 -9.48 21.20
CA THR A 228 -5.96 -10.24 22.37
C THR A 228 -6.34 -9.47 23.62
N ALA A 229 -6.67 -10.17 24.70
CA ALA A 229 -6.97 -9.51 25.97
C ALA A 229 -6.30 -10.20 27.14
N THR A 230 -5.85 -9.40 28.10
CA THR A 230 -5.37 -9.88 29.40
C THR A 230 -6.15 -9.22 30.52
N PHE A 231 -6.50 -10.02 31.52
CA PHE A 231 -7.19 -9.60 32.71
C PHE A 231 -6.45 -10.09 33.94
N LYS A 232 -5.93 -9.15 34.74
CA LYS A 232 -5.06 -9.45 35.88
C LYS A 232 -3.86 -10.35 35.53
N GLY A 233 -3.27 -10.15 34.35
CA GLY A 233 -2.13 -10.95 33.88
C GLY A 233 -2.48 -12.30 33.26
N HIS A 234 -3.77 -12.69 33.22
CA HIS A 234 -4.22 -13.90 32.54
C HIS A 234 -4.87 -13.56 31.20
N THR A 235 -4.55 -14.30 30.16
CA THR A 235 -5.20 -14.18 28.85
C THR A 235 -6.69 -14.52 28.96
N LEU A 236 -7.54 -13.68 28.39
CA LEU A 236 -8.94 -14.01 28.15
C LEU A 236 -9.09 -14.52 26.72
N VAL A 237 -9.79 -15.63 26.57
CA VAL A 237 -10.12 -16.17 25.24
C VAL A 237 -11.12 -15.23 24.57
N GLY A 238 -10.75 -14.79 23.37
CA GLY A 238 -11.59 -13.99 22.49
C GLY A 238 -12.50 -14.85 21.61
N HIS A 239 -13.70 -14.35 21.31
CA HIS A 239 -14.66 -15.00 20.42
C HIS A 239 -15.24 -14.01 19.39
N GLY A 240 -15.95 -14.52 18.39
CA GLY A 240 -16.58 -13.71 17.33
C GLY A 240 -15.57 -13.15 16.34
N THR A 241 -15.97 -12.12 15.57
CA THR A 241 -15.12 -11.45 14.57
C THR A 241 -13.83 -10.95 15.23
N GLY A 242 -12.69 -11.35 14.64
CA GLY A 242 -11.35 -11.00 15.15
C GLY A 242 -11.02 -11.52 16.56
N GLY A 243 -11.87 -12.35 17.17
CA GLY A 243 -11.72 -12.72 18.59
C GLY A 243 -11.96 -11.54 19.55
N CYS A 244 -12.67 -10.50 19.14
CA CYS A 244 -12.81 -9.27 19.92
C CYS A 244 -13.99 -9.24 20.91
N THR A 245 -14.63 -10.39 21.16
CA THR A 245 -15.64 -10.56 22.22
C THR A 245 -15.06 -11.31 23.40
N PHE A 246 -15.06 -10.67 24.57
CA PHE A 246 -14.51 -11.23 25.81
C PHE A 246 -15.59 -11.44 26.87
N ALA A 247 -15.58 -12.62 27.49
CA ALA A 247 -16.39 -12.87 28.68
C ALA A 247 -15.65 -12.37 29.93
N ILE A 248 -16.16 -11.29 30.55
CA ILE A 248 -15.50 -10.70 31.73
C ILE A 248 -15.85 -11.53 32.97
N PRO A 249 -14.86 -12.00 33.76
CA PRO A 249 -15.14 -12.78 34.95
C PRO A 249 -16.07 -12.03 35.91
N LYS A 250 -16.99 -12.73 36.58
CA LYS A 250 -17.93 -12.11 37.54
C LYS A 250 -17.26 -11.76 38.88
N LYS A 251 -16.38 -12.63 39.37
CA LYS A 251 -15.81 -12.54 40.72
C LYS A 251 -14.51 -11.74 40.72
N LYS A 252 -14.39 -10.83 41.69
CA LYS A 252 -13.18 -10.02 41.94
C LYS A 252 -12.73 -9.18 40.73
N SER A 253 -13.69 -8.75 39.90
CA SER A 253 -13.39 -8.03 38.66
C SER A 253 -13.63 -6.54 38.69
N ARG A 254 -14.59 -6.07 39.50
CA ARG A 254 -14.89 -4.65 39.60
C ARG A 254 -13.66 -3.84 40.03
N GLY A 255 -13.45 -2.72 39.37
CA GLY A 255 -12.30 -1.83 39.57
C GLY A 255 -10.97 -2.36 39.01
N LYS A 256 -10.94 -3.55 38.39
CA LYS A 256 -9.74 -4.10 37.73
C LYS A 256 -9.66 -3.65 36.27
N THR A 257 -8.46 -3.70 35.72
CA THR A 257 -8.18 -3.32 34.34
C THR A 257 -8.20 -4.53 33.43
N LEU A 258 -8.98 -4.43 32.36
CA LEU A 258 -8.88 -5.26 31.17
C LEU A 258 -7.92 -4.56 30.19
N LYS A 259 -6.87 -5.23 29.77
CA LYS A 259 -5.99 -4.76 28.69
C LYS A 259 -6.38 -5.49 27.42
N VAL A 260 -6.60 -4.77 26.33
CA VAL A 260 -6.92 -5.32 25.01
C VAL A 260 -5.90 -4.79 24.03
N THR A 261 -5.32 -5.64 23.20
CA THR A 261 -4.53 -5.21 22.04
C THR A 261 -5.34 -5.51 20.80
N VAL A 262 -5.58 -4.50 19.97
CA VAL A 262 -6.30 -4.62 18.71
C VAL A 262 -5.28 -4.50 17.59
N THR A 263 -5.11 -5.56 16.80
CA THR A 263 -4.26 -5.54 15.60
C THR A 263 -5.15 -5.39 14.38
N VAL A 264 -4.90 -4.37 13.56
CA VAL A 264 -5.65 -4.09 12.32
C VAL A 264 -4.79 -4.37 11.09
N GLN A 265 -5.43 -4.78 10.00
CA GLN A 265 -4.85 -4.86 8.66
C GLN A 265 -5.54 -3.85 7.74
N TYR A 266 -4.76 -3.15 6.92
CA TYR A 266 -5.26 -2.21 5.91
C TYR A 266 -4.21 -2.00 4.82
N GLU A 267 -4.57 -2.17 3.55
CA GLU A 267 -3.71 -1.93 2.38
C GLU A 267 -2.33 -2.60 2.47
N GLY A 268 -2.26 -3.79 3.07
CA GLY A 268 -1.03 -4.55 3.30
C GLY A 268 -0.33 -4.29 4.64
N ALA A 269 -0.56 -3.13 5.28
CA ALA A 269 0.00 -2.80 6.59
C ALA A 269 -0.66 -3.58 7.74
N SER A 270 0.11 -3.83 8.80
CA SER A 270 -0.34 -4.46 10.05
C SER A 270 0.10 -3.65 11.25
N LYS A 271 -0.84 -3.25 12.13
CA LYS A 271 -0.46 -2.49 13.33
C LYS A 271 -1.32 -2.82 14.54
N ALA A 272 -0.65 -2.92 15.70
CA ALA A 272 -1.25 -3.27 16.98
C ALA A 272 -1.38 -2.07 17.91
N PHE A 273 -2.58 -1.87 18.45
CA PHE A 273 -2.93 -0.76 19.33
C PHE A 273 -3.37 -1.27 20.71
N PRO A 274 -2.67 -0.89 21.79
CA PRO A 274 -3.04 -1.29 23.14
C PRO A 274 -4.10 -0.36 23.75
N TYR A 275 -5.09 -0.95 24.41
CA TYR A 275 -6.17 -0.27 25.13
C TYR A 275 -6.32 -0.82 26.54
N SER A 276 -6.79 0.04 27.45
CA SER A 276 -7.06 -0.33 28.84
C SER A 276 -8.45 0.14 29.24
N PHE A 277 -9.27 -0.80 29.74
CA PHE A 277 -10.63 -0.55 30.17
C PHE A 277 -10.81 -0.91 31.65
N LYS A 278 -11.44 -0.03 32.42
CA LYS A 278 -11.78 -0.32 33.82
C LYS A 278 -13.09 -1.10 33.87
N VAL A 279 -13.09 -2.23 34.58
CA VAL A 279 -14.29 -3.08 34.74
C VAL A 279 -15.19 -2.51 35.83
N THR A 280 -16.49 -2.42 35.54
CA THR A 280 -17.53 -1.96 36.48
C THR A 280 -18.45 -3.09 36.98
#